data_AF-A0A942PKZ1-F1
#
_entry.id   AF-A0A942PKZ1-F1
#
_cell.length_a   1.000
_cell.length_b   1.000
_cell.length_c   1.000
_cell.angle_alpha   90.00
_cell.angle_beta   90.00
_cell.angle_gamma   90.00
#
_symmetry.space_group_name_H-M   'P 1'
#
loop_
_entity.id
_entity.type
_entity.pdbx_description
1 polymer ?
#
loop_
_entity_poly.entity_id
_entity_poly.type
_entity_poly.pdbx_seq_one_letter_code
_entity_poly.pdbx_strand_id
1 'polypeptide(L)' 'MDELKQAFQDSVDDYLNFCKESEIEPEKPFSGKLVLRMKPELHRALAVAARHENKSLNTLITERLAEDFGIAV' A
#
# COMPACT_ATOMS: atom_id res chain seq x y z
N MET A 1 -8.62 7.92 28.55
CA MET A 1 -8.34 7.26 27.25
C MET A 1 -9.41 7.58 26.21
N ASP A 2 -10.63 7.92 26.62
CA ASP A 2 -11.73 8.22 25.69
C ASP A 2 -11.60 9.60 25.02
N GLU A 3 -11.08 10.60 25.73
CA GLU A 3 -10.84 11.96 25.19
C GLU A 3 -9.91 11.98 23.97
N LEU A 4 -8.87 11.12 23.95
CA LEU A 4 -7.95 11.02 22.81
C LEU A 4 -8.61 10.39 21.59
N LYS A 5 -9.48 9.39 21.80
CA LYS A 5 -10.25 8.76 20.72
C LYS A 5 -11.28 9.72 20.16
N GLN A 6 -11.93 10.48 21.03
CA GLN A 6 -12.90 11.50 20.67
C GLN A 6 -12.24 12.60 19.81
N ALA A 7 -11.14 13.17 20.30
CA ALA A 7 -10.40 14.19 19.55
C ALA A 7 -9.90 13.69 18.18
N PHE A 8 -9.54 12.40 18.08
CA PHE A 8 -9.16 11.79 16.80
C PHE A 8 -10.35 11.64 15.85
N GLN A 9 -11.51 11.20 16.36
CA GLN A 9 -12.74 11.10 15.56
C GLN A 9 -13.20 12.48 15.06
N ASP A 10 -13.23 13.47 15.95
CA ASP A 10 -13.62 14.84 15.62
C ASP A 10 -12.74 15.42 14.51
N SER A 11 -11.41 15.20 14.58
CA SER A 11 -10.47 15.65 13.54
C SER A 11 -10.67 14.94 12.19
N VAL A 12 -11.10 13.68 12.19
CA VAL A 12 -11.40 12.94 10.95
C VAL A 12 -12.72 13.44 10.34
N ASP A 13 -13.73 13.65 11.17
CA ASP A 13 -15.03 14.18 10.74
C ASP A 13 -14.88 15.59 10.16
N ASP A 14 -14.06 16.45 10.77
CA ASP A 14 -13.73 17.78 10.24
C ASP A 14 -13.04 17.71 8.87
N TYR A 15 -12.10 16.79 8.66
CA TYR A 15 -11.45 16.59 7.37
C TYR A 15 -12.45 16.13 6.29
N LEU A 16 -13.34 15.20 6.62
CA LEU A 16 -14.36 14.71 5.69
C LEU A 16 -15.41 15.78 5.35
N ASN A 17 -15.79 16.60 6.33
CA ASN A 17 -16.68 17.75 6.12
C ASN A 17 -16.04 18.79 5.21
N PHE A 18 -14.76 19.13 5.45
CA PHE A 18 -14.00 20.03 4.57
C PHE A 18 -13.92 19.50 3.13
N CYS A 19 -13.67 18.19 2.96
CA CYS A 19 -13.65 17.56 1.64
C CYS A 19 -15.02 17.68 0.94
N LYS A 20 -16.10 17.47 1.69
CA LYS A 20 -17.48 17.57 1.18
C LYS A 20 -17.87 19.00 0.80
N GLU A 21 -17.50 19.99 1.60
CA GLU A 21 -17.76 21.42 1.30
C GLU A 21 -16.96 21.92 0.11
N SER A 22 -15.75 21.37 -0.09
CA SER A 22 -14.85 21.76 -1.18
C SER A 22 -15.06 20.96 -2.47
N GLU A 23 -16.02 20.02 -2.50
CA GLU A 23 -16.28 19.12 -3.63
C GLU A 23 -15.05 18.27 -4.06
N ILE A 24 -14.11 18.04 -3.13
CA ILE A 24 -12.91 17.24 -3.34
C ILE A 24 -13.12 15.82 -2.80
N GLU A 25 -12.68 14.81 -3.56
CA GLU A 25 -12.68 13.45 -3.03
C GLU A 25 -11.62 13.33 -1.91
N PRO A 26 -12.00 12.86 -0.71
CA PRO A 26 -11.05 12.65 0.37
C PRO A 26 -9.99 11.63 -0.06
N GLU A 27 -8.76 11.83 0.41
CA GLU A 27 -7.66 10.93 0.09
C GLU A 27 -7.95 9.54 0.63
N LYS A 28 -8.08 8.58 -0.28
CA LYS A 28 -8.22 7.17 0.08
C LYS A 28 -6.83 6.62 0.36
N PRO A 29 -6.60 5.98 1.53
CA PRO A 29 -5.33 5.33 1.78
C PRO A 29 -5.07 4.28 0.69
N PHE A 30 -3.81 4.18 0.26
CA PHE A 30 -3.41 3.17 -0.71
C PHE A 30 -3.73 1.78 -0.16
N SER A 31 -4.51 0.99 -0.91
CA SER A 31 -5.06 -0.28 -0.43
C SER A 31 -4.03 -1.39 -0.20
N GLY A 32 -2.78 -1.19 -0.63
CA GLY A 32 -1.71 -2.20 -0.61
C GLY A 32 -1.93 -3.37 -1.59
N LYS A 33 -3.06 -3.42 -2.29
CA LYS A 33 -3.40 -4.49 -3.25
C LYS A 33 -3.05 -4.03 -4.67
N LEU A 34 -2.14 -4.76 -5.31
CA LEU A 34 -1.72 -4.49 -6.68
C LEU A 34 -1.98 -5.72 -7.57
N VAL A 35 -2.80 -5.56 -8.60
CA VAL A 35 -2.97 -6.57 -9.65
C VAL A 35 -2.02 -6.23 -10.79
N LEU A 36 -1.03 -7.09 -11.02
CA LEU A 36 0.02 -6.85 -12.01
C LEU A 36 -0.12 -7.82 -13.19
N ARG A 37 0.01 -7.30 -14.43
CA ARG A 37 0.26 -8.12 -15.61
C ARG A 37 1.72 -8.06 -15.98
N MET A 38 2.32 -9.22 -16.23
CA MET A 38 3.71 -9.34 -16.65
C MET A 38 3.86 -10.41 -17.72
N LYS A 39 4.94 -10.33 -18.50
CA LYS A 39 5.25 -11.34 -19.51
C LYS A 39 5.58 -12.69 -18.86
N PRO A 40 5.26 -13.83 -19.50
CA PRO A 40 5.53 -15.16 -18.93
C PRO A 40 7.00 -15.39 -18.56
N GLU A 41 7.93 -14.83 -19.33
CA GLU A 41 9.37 -14.98 -19.10
C GLU A 41 9.81 -14.30 -17.80
N LEU A 42 9.28 -13.09 -17.55
CA LEU A 42 9.55 -12.36 -16.31
C LEU A 42 8.91 -13.07 -15.11
N HIS A 43 7.67 -13.55 -15.26
CA HIS A 43 7.00 -14.32 -14.21
C HIS A 43 7.82 -15.57 -13.82
N ARG A 44 8.33 -16.30 -14.82
CA ARG A 44 9.18 -17.47 -14.58
C ARG A 44 10.47 -17.08 -13.85
N ALA A 45 11.16 -16.03 -14.28
CA ALA A 45 12.39 -15.58 -13.64
C ALA A 45 12.17 -15.22 -12.17
N LEU A 46 11.11 -14.45 -11.87
CA LEU A 46 10.76 -14.07 -10.51
C LEU A 46 10.34 -15.26 -9.65
N ALA A 47 9.58 -16.22 -10.19
CA ALA A 47 9.17 -17.42 -9.46
C ALA A 47 10.37 -18.30 -9.08
N VAL A 48 11.37 -18.42 -9.98
CA VAL A 48 12.62 -19.14 -9.69
C VAL A 48 13.44 -18.42 -8.62
N ALA A 49 13.60 -17.10 -8.73
CA ALA A 49 14.30 -16.29 -7.73
C ALA A 49 13.65 -16.39 -6.35
N ALA A 50 12.32 -16.26 -6.29
CA ALA A 50 11.56 -16.34 -5.04
C ALA A 50 11.75 -17.70 -4.37
N ARG A 51 11.75 -18.78 -5.14
CA ARG A 51 12.01 -20.14 -4.64
C ARG A 51 13.43 -20.30 -4.11
N HIS A 52 14.43 -19.73 -4.78
CA HIS A 52 15.83 -19.77 -4.33
C HIS A 52 16.01 -19.03 -2.99
N GLU A 53 15.27 -17.94 -2.80
CA GLU A 53 15.27 -17.14 -1.57
C GLU A 53 14.28 -17.66 -0.50
N ASN A 54 13.56 -18.77 -0.74
CA ASN A 54 12.48 -19.30 0.12
C ASN A 54 11.39 -18.25 0.45
N LYS A 55 11.09 -17.35 -0.49
CA LYS A 55 10.10 -16.28 -0.36
C LYS A 55 8.89 -16.53 -1.26
N SER A 56 7.76 -15.90 -0.90
CA SER A 56 6.64 -15.82 -1.83
C SER A 56 6.97 -14.87 -2.99
N LEU A 57 6.31 -15.04 -4.13
CA LEU A 57 6.48 -14.14 -5.28
C LEU A 57 6.14 -12.68 -4.90
N ASN A 58 5.08 -12.49 -4.13
CA ASN A 58 4.67 -11.16 -3.67
C ASN A 58 5.72 -10.54 -2.75
N THR A 59 6.26 -11.30 -1.80
CA THR A 59 7.32 -10.84 -0.88
C THR A 59 8.55 -10.39 -1.66
N LEU A 60 9.00 -11.21 -2.62
CA LEU A 60 10.14 -10.84 -3.46
C LEU A 60 9.86 -9.56 -4.24
N ILE A 61 8.67 -9.44 -4.86
CA ILE A 61 8.30 -8.24 -5.63
C ILE A 61 8.29 -7.00 -4.73
N THR A 62 7.66 -7.06 -3.56
CA THR A 62 7.59 -5.92 -2.65
C THR A 62 8.95 -5.50 -2.13
N GLU A 63 9.80 -6.45 -1.74
CA GLU A 63 11.17 -6.16 -1.28
C GLU A 63 11.99 -5.49 -2.39
N ARG A 64 11.96 -6.02 -3.62
CA ARG A 64 12.69 -5.42 -4.75
C ARG A 64 12.20 -4.03 -5.09
N LEU A 65 10.89 -3.81 -5.08
CA LEU A 65 10.33 -2.48 -5.30
C LEU A 65 10.76 -1.52 -4.20
N ALA A 66 10.72 -1.95 -2.95
CA ALA A 66 11.08 -1.08 -1.85
C ALA A 66 12.58 -0.79 -1.76
N GLU A 67 13.43 -1.76 -2.11
CA GLU A 67 14.87 -1.53 -2.31
C GLU A 67 15.11 -0.44 -3.36
N ASP A 68 14.41 -0.51 -4.50
CA ASP A 68 14.50 0.47 -5.60
C ASP A 68 14.03 1.88 -5.18
N PHE A 69 12.98 1.96 -4.36
CA PHE A 69 12.44 3.23 -3.84
C PHE A 69 13.03 3.70 -2.51
N GLY A 70 13.96 2.94 -1.89
CA GLY A 70 14.52 3.26 -0.58
C GLY A 70 13.51 3.21 0.58
N ILE A 71 12.49 2.35 0.47
CA ILE A 71 11.42 2.18 1.46
C ILE A 71 11.70 0.90 2.27
N ALA A 72 11.45 0.92 3.58
CA ALA A 72 11.50 -0.30 4.39
C ALA A 72 10.20 -1.11 4.24
N VAL A 73 10.31 -2.40 3.93
CA VAL A 73 9.18 -3.38 3.85
C VAL A 73 9.10 -4.20 5.11
#